data_AF-A0AAT9M407-F1
#
_entry.id   AF-A0AAT9M407-F1
#
_cell.length_a   1.000
_cell.length_b   1.000
_cell.length_c   1.000
_cell.angle_alpha   90.00
_cell.angle_beta   90.00
_cell.angle_gamma   90.00
#
_symmetry.space_group_name_H-M   'P 1'
#
loop_
_entity.id
_entity.type
_entity.pdbx_description
1 polymer ?
#
loop_
_entity_poly.entity_id
_entity_poly.type
_entity_poly.pdbx_seq_one_letter_code
_entity_poly.pdbx_strand_id
1 'polypeptide(L)'
;MAWLGSVGNQDLERYFPVPPNDTFATLVEVVGERFKLKDSDDFTMTVNFSKGASAFTWGENFTAQVVPAEGGSNVKVAGMGKVGGQI
;
A
#
# COMPACT_ATOMS: atom_id res chain seq x y z
N MET A 1 -25.29 17.96 15.41
CA MET A 1 -24.09 18.46 14.71
C MET A 1 -23.10 17.30 14.62
N ALA A 2 -22.97 16.70 13.45
CA ALA A 2 -22.16 15.51 13.23
C ALA A 2 -20.68 15.89 13.07
N TRP A 3 -19.85 15.37 13.95
CA TRP A 3 -18.41 15.24 13.74
C TRP A 3 -18.08 13.76 13.93
N LEU A 4 -18.17 12.99 12.85
CA LEU A 4 -17.58 11.65 12.78
C LEU A 4 -16.09 11.86 12.53
N GLY A 5 -15.31 11.92 13.62
CA GLY A 5 -13.88 11.72 13.54
C GLY A 5 -13.62 10.35 12.95
N SER A 6 -13.16 10.32 11.70
CA SER A 6 -12.62 9.11 11.10
C SER A 6 -11.35 8.77 11.87
N VAL A 7 -11.50 7.77 12.75
CA VAL A 7 -10.38 7.11 13.43
C VAL A 7 -9.44 6.63 12.34
N GLY A 8 -8.19 7.11 12.39
CA GLY A 8 -7.19 6.99 11.34
C GLY A 8 -6.87 5.54 10.99
N ASN A 9 -7.65 5.00 10.06
CA ASN A 9 -7.25 3.84 9.29
C ASN A 9 -6.46 4.40 8.10
N GLN A 10 -5.13 4.34 8.17
CA GLN A 10 -4.23 4.82 7.11
C GLN A 10 -4.26 3.86 5.90
N ASP A 11 -5.45 3.42 5.50
CA ASP A 11 -5.66 2.70 4.25
C ASP A 11 -5.65 3.73 3.12
N LEU A 12 -4.49 3.89 2.50
CA LEU A 12 -4.32 4.75 1.34
C LEU A 12 -4.83 4.01 0.11
N GLU A 13 -6.01 4.37 -0.37
CA GLU A 13 -6.56 3.90 -1.65
C GLU A 13 -6.39 4.97 -2.74
N ARG A 14 -5.96 4.55 -3.94
CA ARG A 14 -5.84 5.42 -5.11
C ARG A 14 -6.28 4.72 -6.38
N TYR A 15 -7.14 5.40 -7.15
CA TYR A 15 -7.54 4.96 -8.48
C TYR A 15 -6.51 5.34 -9.54
N PHE A 16 -6.28 4.42 -10.47
CA PHE A 16 -5.47 4.60 -11.66
C PHE A 16 -6.27 4.16 -12.89
N PRO A 17 -6.32 4.99 -13.95
CA PRO A 17 -6.99 4.65 -15.22
C PRO A 17 -6.09 3.73 -16.07
N VAL A 18 -5.58 2.66 -15.47
CA VAL A 18 -4.62 1.72 -16.06
C VAL A 18 -5.08 0.29 -15.74
N PRO A 19 -4.88 -0.68 -16.65
CA PRO A 19 -5.24 -2.07 -16.39
C PRO A 19 -4.54 -2.60 -15.13
N PRO A 20 -5.22 -3.45 -14.33
CA PRO A 20 -4.67 -3.97 -13.07
C PRO A 20 -3.34 -4.72 -13.24
N ASN A 21 -3.15 -5.43 -14.36
CA ASN A 21 -1.88 -6.12 -14.65
C ASN A 21 -0.71 -5.15 -14.84
N ASP A 22 -0.91 -4.08 -15.64
CA ASP A 22 0.13 -3.06 -15.87
C ASP A 22 0.41 -2.28 -14.58
N THR A 23 -0.64 -1.96 -13.82
CA THR A 23 -0.52 -1.32 -12.50
C THR A 23 0.27 -2.19 -11.52
N PHE A 24 0.00 -3.49 -11.46
CA PHE A 24 0.71 -4.42 -10.58
C PHE A 24 2.17 -4.59 -10.99
N ALA A 25 2.46 -4.79 -12.28
CA ALA A 25 3.83 -4.89 -12.78
C ALA A 25 4.64 -3.63 -12.45
N THR A 26 4.06 -2.45 -12.67
CA THR A 26 4.69 -1.16 -12.34
C THR A 26 4.88 -1.01 -10.82
N LEU A 27 3.90 -1.44 -10.03
CA LEU A 27 3.97 -1.39 -8.56
C LEU A 27 5.13 -2.25 -8.04
N VAL A 28 5.28 -3.49 -8.55
CA VAL A 28 6.38 -4.38 -8.19
C VAL A 28 7.73 -3.77 -8.57
N GLU A 29 7.85 -3.17 -9.75
CA GLU A 29 9.09 -2.54 -10.21
C GLU A 29 9.50 -1.35 -9.32
N VAL A 30 8.57 -0.43 -9.06
CA VAL A 30 8.81 0.74 -8.19
C VAL A 30 9.14 0.30 -6.77
N VAL A 31 8.45 -0.72 -6.25
CA VAL A 31 8.72 -1.28 -4.93
C VAL A 31 10.11 -1.94 -4.89
N GLY A 32 10.52 -2.65 -5.94
CA GLY A 32 11.85 -3.25 -6.03
C GLY A 32 12.98 -2.20 -6.14
N GLU A 33 12.73 -1.07 -6.78
CA GLU A 33 13.71 0.01 -6.92
C GLU A 33 13.84 0.85 -5.64
N ARG A 34 12.70 1.20 -5.01
CA ARG A 34 12.64 2.20 -3.93
C ARG A 34 12.54 1.60 -2.53
N PHE A 35 12.08 0.35 -2.42
CA PHE A 35 11.78 -0.30 -1.15
C PHE A 35 12.36 -1.71 -1.11
N LYS A 36 12.26 -2.37 0.04
CA LYS A 36 12.65 -3.78 0.16
C LYS A 36 11.41 -4.64 -0.04
N LEU A 37 11.23 -5.14 -1.26
CA LEU A 37 10.22 -6.14 -1.58
C LEU A 37 10.44 -7.38 -0.69
N LYS A 38 9.37 -7.82 -0.02
CA LYS A 38 9.38 -9.02 0.83
C LYS A 38 8.73 -10.18 0.12
N ASP A 39 7.58 -9.93 -0.46
CA ASP A 39 6.75 -10.94 -1.10
C ASP A 39 5.85 -10.27 -2.15
N SER A 40 5.53 -10.99 -3.21
CA SER A 40 4.64 -10.52 -4.27
C SER A 40 3.80 -11.70 -4.75
N ASP A 41 2.49 -11.55 -4.66
CA ASP A 41 1.51 -12.54 -5.08
C ASP A 41 0.76 -12.02 -6.31
N ASP A 42 1.03 -12.62 -7.46
CA ASP A 42 0.45 -12.26 -8.75
C ASP A 42 -1.05 -12.62 -8.81
N PHE A 43 -1.46 -13.68 -8.12
CA PHE A 43 -2.85 -14.16 -8.13
C PHE A 43 -3.81 -13.19 -7.45
N THR A 44 -3.43 -12.66 -6.29
CA THR A 44 -4.19 -11.64 -5.54
C THR A 44 -3.77 -10.21 -5.84
N MET A 45 -2.78 -10.03 -6.73
CA MET A 45 -2.16 -8.76 -7.08
C MET A 45 -1.71 -7.96 -5.84
N THR A 46 -1.10 -8.67 -4.90
CA THR A 46 -0.66 -8.12 -3.61
C THR A 46 0.86 -8.09 -3.54
N VAL A 47 1.42 -6.97 -3.10
CA VAL A 47 2.86 -6.78 -2.88
C VAL A 47 3.09 -6.42 -1.41
N ASN A 48 3.86 -7.24 -0.72
CA ASN A 48 4.35 -6.95 0.61
C ASN A 48 5.77 -6.39 0.51
N PHE A 49 5.96 -5.21 1.09
CA PHE A 49 7.26 -4.57 1.11
C PHE A 49 7.51 -3.88 2.43
N SER A 50 8.78 -3.60 2.70
CA SER A 50 9.19 -2.86 3.88
C SER A 50 9.94 -1.62 3.44
N LYS A 51 9.62 -0.49 4.09
CA LYS A 51 10.42 0.71 3.94
C LYS A 51 11.66 0.56 4.83
N GLY A 52 12.83 0.47 4.19
CA GLY A 52 14.11 0.55 4.90
C GLY A 52 14.15 1.83 5.73
N ALA A 53 14.69 1.74 6.95
CA ALA A 53 14.61 2.75 8.00
C ALA A 53 14.83 4.20 7.48
N SER A 54 13.73 4.89 7.17
CA SER A 54 13.71 6.35 7.18
C SER A 54 13.59 6.75 8.64
N ALA A 55 14.25 7.82 9.06
CA ALA A 55 14.43 8.25 10.46
C ALA A 55 13.13 8.46 11.30
N PHE A 56 11.95 8.17 10.74
CA PHE A 56 10.64 8.26 11.38
C PHE A 56 9.77 6.99 11.28
N THR A 57 10.14 5.98 10.47
CA THR A 57 9.33 4.76 10.27
C THR A 57 10.14 3.53 10.69
N TRP A 58 9.92 3.06 11.92
CA TRP A 58 10.62 1.90 12.49
C TRP A 58 10.05 0.60 11.91
N GLY A 59 10.63 0.10 10.81
CA GLY A 59 10.40 -1.26 10.33
C GLY A 59 8.96 -1.61 9.95
N GLU A 60 8.20 -0.62 9.48
CA GLU A 60 6.80 -0.81 9.08
C GLU A 60 6.72 -1.70 7.83
N ASN A 61 5.90 -2.75 7.93
CA ASN A 61 5.55 -3.58 6.79
C ASN A 61 4.35 -2.96 6.09
N PHE A 62 4.45 -2.80 4.79
CA PHE A 62 3.39 -2.29 3.95
C PHE A 62 2.90 -3.41 3.05
N THR A 63 1.59 -3.49 2.89
CA THR A 63 0.92 -4.37 1.95
C THR A 63 0.18 -3.49 0.96
N ALA A 64 0.60 -3.52 -0.30
CA ALA A 64 -0.12 -2.89 -1.38
C ALA A 64 -0.89 -3.94 -2.17
N GLN A 65 -2.16 -3.70 -2.46
CA GLN A 65 -3.01 -4.58 -3.25
C GLN A 65 -3.62 -3.81 -4.41
N VAL A 66 -3.57 -4.40 -5.59
CA VAL A 66 -4.27 -3.87 -6.77
C VAL A 66 -5.62 -4.57 -6.89
N VAL A 67 -6.69 -3.79 -6.96
CA VAL A 67 -8.06 -4.26 -7.12
C VAL A 67 -8.58 -3.76 -8.46
N PRO A 68 -9.11 -4.63 -9.33
CA PRO A 68 -9.71 -4.19 -10.58
C PRO A 68 -10.92 -3.28 -10.31
N ALA A 69 -11.01 -2.18 -11.05
CA ALA A 69 -12.10 -1.22 -10.96
C ALA A 69 -12.66 -0.95 -12.36
N GLU A 70 -13.89 -0.44 -12.44
CA GLU A 70 -14.50 -0.13 -13.73
C GLU A 70 -13.67 0.95 -14.47
N GLY A 71 -13.13 0.59 -15.64
CA GLY A 71 -12.26 1.47 -16.43
C GLY A 71 -10.80 1.59 -15.95
N GLY A 72 -10.36 0.81 -14.95
CA GLY A 72 -9.00 0.90 -14.45
C GLY A 72 -8.69 -0.03 -13.27
N SER A 73 -7.94 0.47 -12.30
CA SER A 73 -7.52 -0.27 -11.12
C SER A 73 -7.38 0.63 -9.89
N ASN A 74 -7.72 0.10 -8.73
CA ASN A 74 -7.52 0.74 -7.44
C ASN A 74 -6.34 0.10 -6.74
N VAL A 75 -5.36 0.90 -6.31
CA VAL A 75 -4.26 0.45 -5.47
C VAL A 75 -4.60 0.82 -4.03
N LYS A 76 -4.69 -0.19 -3.16
CA LYS A 76 -4.87 -0.04 -1.72
C LYS A 76 -3.54 -0.31 -1.04
N VAL A 77 -3.11 0.56 -0.14
CA VAL A 77 -1.89 0.38 0.65
C VAL A 77 -2.25 0.40 2.12
N ALA A 78 -2.00 -0.72 2.80
CA ALA A 78 -2.15 -0.88 4.24
C ALA A 78 -0.76 -0.91 4.89
N GLY A 79 -0.51 0.00 5.82
CA GLY A 79 0.70 0.00 6.65
C GLY A 79 0.46 -0.75 7.95
N MET A 80 1.12 -1.89 8.13
CA MET A 80 1.20 -2.60 9.41
C MET A 80 2.40 -2.07 10.22
N GLY A 81 2.26 -0.85 10.71
CA GLY A 81 3.15 -0.26 11.69
C GLY A 81 2.55 -0.37 13.09
N LYS A 82 3.29 -0.94 14.04
CA LYS A 82 3.04 -0.66 15.47
C LYS A 82 3.39 0.81 15.68
N VAL A 83 2.46 1.72 15.45
CA VAL A 83 2.51 3.05 16.06
C VAL A 83 2.17 2.85 17.54
N GLY A 84 3.12 2.29 18.28
CA GLY A 84 3.13 2.39 19.73
C GLY A 84 3.48 3.83 20.07
N GLY A 85 2.53 4.55 20.66
CA GLY A 85 2.76 5.91 21.16
C GLY A 85 1.78 6.92 20.61
N GLN A 86 0.49 6.75 20.93
CA GLN A 86 -0.30 7.93 21.25
C GLN A 86 0.33 8.54 22.52
N ILE A 87 1.14 9.59 22.36
CA ILE A 87 1.53 10.50 23.44
C ILE A 87 0.35 11.42 23.77
#